data_AF-A0A946GGU0-F1
#
_entry.id   AF-A0A946GGU0-F1
#
_cell.length_a   1.000
_cell.length_b   1.000
_cell.length_c   1.000
_cell.angle_alpha   90.00
_cell.angle_beta   90.00
_cell.angle_gamma   90.00
#
_symmetry.space_group_name_H-M   'P 1'
#
loop_
_entity.id
_entity.type
_entity.pdbx_description
1 polymer ?
#
loop_
_entity_poly.entity_id
_entity_poly.type
_entity_poly.pdbx_seq_one_letter_code
_entity_poly.pdbx_strand_id
1 'polypeptide(L)'
;MISTPKQLVIVVLLAFAVPLTVILLVVQFITSGINADPNSSAMSDAAIAERMQVLNGNASTQSVTKATSDSVIAVADPGESLYNTVCQACHAAGIAGAPKTGDQTVWGARLELGNDVLYQSVIKGKNLMPARGGATNASDDDIKAAVDFMLSTLQ
;
A
#
# COMPACT_ATOMS: atom_id res chain seq x y z
N MET A 1 -29.51 -25.70 25.77
CA MET A 1 -30.87 -25.51 25.26
C MET A 1 -31.43 -24.22 25.86
N ILE A 2 -32.02 -23.37 25.02
CA ILE A 2 -32.66 -22.12 25.45
C ILE A 2 -34.07 -22.49 25.91
N SER A 3 -34.33 -22.46 27.21
CA SER A 3 -35.59 -23.03 27.74
C SER A 3 -36.62 -21.96 28.10
N THR A 4 -36.25 -20.67 28.05
CA THR A 4 -37.17 -19.55 28.29
C THR A 4 -36.95 -18.40 27.29
N PRO A 5 -38.01 -17.64 26.94
CA PRO A 5 -37.91 -16.45 26.09
C PRO A 5 -36.92 -15.41 26.63
N LYS A 6 -36.81 -15.29 27.96
CA LYS A 6 -35.83 -14.42 28.63
C LYS A 6 -34.39 -14.87 28.40
N GLN A 7 -34.15 -16.18 28.42
CA GLN A 7 -32.83 -16.76 28.15
C GLN A 7 -32.42 -16.51 26.70
N LEU A 8 -33.36 -16.59 25.73
CA LEU A 8 -33.09 -16.30 24.32
C LEU A 8 -32.64 -14.85 24.12
N VAL A 9 -33.33 -13.89 24.73
CA VAL A 9 -32.94 -12.47 24.65
C VAL A 9 -31.53 -12.25 25.22
N ILE A 10 -31.19 -12.87 26.35
CA ILE A 10 -29.86 -12.76 26.96
C ILE A 10 -28.78 -13.35 26.05
N VAL A 11 -29.00 -14.54 25.48
CA VAL A 11 -28.03 -15.17 24.59
C VAL A 11 -27.84 -14.39 23.30
N VAL A 12 -28.92 -13.84 22.73
CA VAL A 12 -28.85 -12.96 21.56
C VAL A 12 -28.07 -11.69 21.89
N LEU A 13 -28.36 -11.02 23.01
CA LEU A 13 -27.63 -9.82 23.42
C LEU A 13 -26.14 -10.12 23.66
N LEU A 14 -25.80 -11.22 24.31
CA LEU A 14 -24.41 -11.62 24.52
C LEU A 14 -23.71 -12.00 23.20
N ALA A 15 -24.41 -12.64 22.27
CA ALA A 15 -23.87 -13.02 20.96
C ALA A 15 -23.51 -11.81 20.09
N PHE A 16 -24.12 -10.64 20.32
CA PHE A 16 -23.73 -9.39 19.66
C PHE A 16 -22.79 -8.54 20.51
N ALA A 17 -23.03 -8.44 21.82
CA ALA A 17 -22.23 -7.60 22.70
C ALA A 17 -20.80 -8.13 22.87
N VAL A 18 -20.61 -9.45 23.03
CA VAL A 18 -19.29 -10.05 23.23
C VAL A 18 -18.36 -9.87 22.02
N PRO A 19 -18.75 -10.14 20.76
CA PRO A 19 -17.87 -9.87 19.63
C PRO A 19 -17.60 -8.37 19.45
N LEU A 20 -18.58 -7.49 19.70
CA LEU A 20 -18.36 -6.04 19.62
C LEU A 20 -17.34 -5.57 20.67
N THR A 21 -17.42 -6.04 21.92
CA THR A 21 -16.45 -5.69 22.95
C THR A 21 -15.06 -6.25 22.65
N VAL A 22 -14.95 -7.48 22.12
CA VAL A 22 -13.68 -8.06 21.69
C VAL A 22 -13.05 -7.25 20.55
N ILE A 23 -13.82 -6.84 19.54
CA ILE A 23 -13.32 -6.00 18.44
C ILE A 23 -12.81 -4.67 18.98
N LEU A 24 -13.57 -4.01 19.89
CA LEU A 24 -13.13 -2.76 20.51
C LEU A 24 -11.84 -2.93 21.31
N LEU A 25 -11.69 -4.03 22.06
CA LEU A 25 -10.46 -4.33 22.80
C LEU A 25 -9.27 -4.61 21.87
N VAL A 26 -9.48 -5.30 20.74
CA VAL A 26 -8.43 -5.53 19.74
C VAL A 26 -7.99 -4.22 19.10
N VAL A 27 -8.92 -3.34 18.74
CA VAL A 27 -8.61 -1.99 18.24
C VAL A 27 -7.80 -1.24 19.30
N GLN A 28 -8.27 -1.20 20.55
CA GLN A 28 -7.55 -0.55 21.65
C GLN A 28 -6.15 -1.13 21.83
N PHE A 29 -5.99 -2.47 21.84
CA PHE A 29 -4.70 -3.13 21.98
C PHE A 29 -3.72 -2.78 20.85
N ILE A 30 -4.20 -2.73 19.60
CA ILE A 30 -3.40 -2.30 18.45
C ILE A 30 -3.03 -0.82 18.58
N THR A 31 -3.98 0.02 19.01
CA THR A 31 -3.77 1.48 19.10
C THR A 31 -3.03 1.93 20.36
N SER A 32 -3.05 1.18 21.47
CA SER A 32 -2.34 1.53 22.72
C SER A 32 -0.82 1.44 22.60
N GLY A 33 -0.31 0.77 21.56
CA GLY A 33 1.11 0.85 21.17
C GLY A 33 1.43 2.10 20.31
N ILE A 34 0.41 2.82 19.86
CA ILE A 34 0.50 4.01 19.03
C ILE A 34 0.09 5.20 19.90
N ASN A 35 1.04 5.76 20.65
CA ASN A 35 0.85 7.06 21.28
C ASN A 35 0.84 8.13 20.17
N ALA A 36 -0.29 8.28 19.50
CA ALA A 36 -0.52 9.39 18.59
C ALA A 36 -0.74 10.64 19.46
N ASP A 37 0.34 11.35 19.77
CA ASP A 37 0.25 12.69 20.33
C ASP A 37 -0.49 13.59 19.32
N PRO A 38 -1.69 14.10 19.65
CA PRO A 38 -2.42 15.02 18.77
C PRO A 38 -1.71 16.37 18.59
N ASN A 39 -0.63 16.61 19.35
CA ASN A 39 0.24 17.77 19.27
C ASN A 39 1.68 17.42 18.84
N SER A 40 1.92 16.24 18.24
CA SER A 40 3.26 15.93 17.73
C SER A 40 3.62 16.88 16.58
N SER A 41 4.78 17.50 16.68
CA SER A 41 5.35 18.44 15.69
C SER A 41 5.62 17.80 14.32
N ALA A 42 5.33 16.51 14.14
CA ALA A 42 5.38 15.80 12.86
C ALA A 42 4.33 16.28 11.85
N MET A 43 3.34 17.10 12.25
CA MET A 43 2.33 17.71 11.36
C MET A 43 2.32 19.24 11.41
N SER A 44 3.48 19.89 11.51
CA SER A 44 3.58 21.34 11.31
C SER A 44 4.11 21.65 9.90
N ASP A 45 3.51 22.63 9.23
CA ASP A 45 3.92 23.15 7.91
C ASP A 45 5.41 23.59 7.86
N ALA A 46 6.03 23.77 9.03
CA ALA A 46 7.46 24.05 9.17
C ALA A 46 8.37 22.88 8.73
N ALA A 47 7.92 21.62 8.84
CA ALA A 47 8.73 20.45 8.44
C ALA A 47 8.72 20.19 6.92
N ILE A 48 7.78 20.79 6.19
CA ILE A 48 7.66 20.66 4.72
C ILE A 48 8.61 21.64 4.00
N ALA A 49 8.96 22.77 4.63
CA ALA A 49 9.85 23.76 4.04
C ALA A 49 11.34 23.33 4.00
N GLU A 50 11.78 22.41 4.86
CA GLU A 50 13.20 22.04 4.95
C GLU A 50 13.63 20.98 3.91
N ARG A 51 12.67 20.24 3.33
CA ARG A 51 12.94 19.19 2.33
C ARG A 51 13.07 19.69 0.89
N MET A 52 12.81 20.98 0.63
CA MET A 52 12.83 21.57 -0.72
C MET A 52 14.19 22.14 -1.17
N GLN A 53 15.30 21.85 -0.49
CA GLN A 53 16.63 22.32 -0.93
C GLN A 53 17.41 21.34 -1.82
N VAL A 54 16.94 20.11 -2.04
CA VAL A 54 17.70 19.09 -2.79
C VAL A 54 17.50 19.17 -4.31
N LEU A 55 16.58 20.00 -4.82
CA LEU A 55 16.21 20.00 -6.24
C LEU A 55 16.88 21.10 -7.09
N ASN A 56 17.68 21.99 -6.49
CA ASN A 56 18.24 23.15 -7.20
C ASN A 56 19.75 23.07 -7.48
N GLY A 57 20.22 21.96 -8.06
CA GLY A 57 21.60 21.96 -8.52
C GLY A 57 22.05 20.74 -9.29
N ASN A 58 21.71 20.64 -10.58
CA ASN A 58 22.66 20.30 -11.65
C ASN A 58 21.97 20.18 -13.03
N ALA A 59 21.82 21.31 -13.71
CA ALA A 59 21.82 21.28 -15.17
C ALA A 59 23.26 21.02 -15.65
N SER A 60 23.55 19.79 -16.10
CA SER A 60 24.62 19.52 -17.06
C SER A 60 24.50 18.13 -17.65
N THR A 61 24.00 18.10 -18.88
CA THR A 61 24.61 17.45 -20.05
C THR A 61 25.38 16.13 -19.87
N GLN A 62 25.14 15.27 -20.86
CA GLN A 62 25.96 14.15 -21.35
C GLN A 62 25.72 12.84 -20.60
N SER A 63 25.80 11.66 -21.20
CA SER A 63 25.80 11.15 -22.58
C SER A 63 25.89 9.63 -22.35
N VAL A 64 25.34 8.86 -23.27
CA VAL A 64 25.45 7.39 -23.34
C VAL A 64 26.84 6.89 -22.95
N THR A 65 26.94 6.02 -21.93
CA THR A 65 27.95 4.95 -21.88
C THR A 65 27.39 3.71 -21.17
N LYS A 66 27.80 2.57 -21.73
CA LYS A 66 27.42 1.20 -21.41
C LYS A 66 28.21 0.68 -20.18
N ALA A 67 27.49 -0.02 -19.31
CA ALA A 67 27.91 -1.04 -18.33
C ALA A 67 28.99 -0.70 -17.29
N THR A 68 28.62 -0.79 -16.01
CA THR A 68 29.29 -1.63 -15.00
C THR A 68 28.46 -1.68 -13.71
N SER A 69 28.21 -2.89 -13.22
CA SER A 69 27.76 -3.14 -11.84
C SER A 69 28.81 -2.61 -10.87
N ASP A 70 28.44 -1.67 -9.99
CA ASP A 70 28.41 -1.90 -8.55
C ASP A 70 27.92 -0.62 -7.85
N SER A 71 27.15 -0.80 -6.79
CA SER A 71 26.79 0.23 -5.81
C SER A 71 25.89 1.38 -6.30
N VAL A 72 24.61 1.08 -6.54
CA VAL A 72 23.56 2.09 -6.39
C VAL A 72 23.36 2.35 -4.89
N ILE A 73 23.78 3.52 -4.43
CA ILE A 73 23.18 4.12 -3.25
C ILE A 73 21.68 4.18 -3.57
N ALA A 74 20.91 3.32 -2.90
CA ALA A 74 19.47 3.22 -3.08
C ALA A 74 18.83 4.53 -2.63
N VAL A 75 18.77 5.50 -3.55
CA VAL A 75 17.67 6.45 -3.57
C VAL A 75 16.45 5.56 -3.68
N ALA A 76 15.66 5.46 -2.60
CA ALA A 76 14.47 4.62 -2.55
C ALA A 76 13.68 4.84 -3.84
N ASP A 77 13.51 3.78 -4.63
CA ASP A 77 12.74 3.87 -5.88
C ASP A 77 11.34 4.36 -5.50
N PRO A 78 10.84 5.47 -6.09
CA PRO A 78 9.50 5.98 -5.80
C PRO A 78 8.42 4.89 -5.96
N GLY A 79 8.63 3.94 -6.87
CA GLY A 79 7.75 2.77 -7.05
C GLY A 79 7.78 1.80 -5.87
N GLU A 80 8.98 1.46 -5.38
CA GLU A 80 9.14 0.60 -4.19
C GLU A 80 8.53 1.26 -2.95
N SER A 81 8.75 2.56 -2.78
CA SER A 81 8.19 3.32 -1.66
C SER A 81 6.65 3.30 -1.66
N LEU A 82 6.03 3.54 -2.83
CA LEU A 82 4.58 3.49 -2.96
C LEU A 82 4.03 2.08 -2.77
N TYR A 83 4.75 1.06 -3.26
CA TYR A 83 4.41 -0.33 -3.01
C TYR A 83 4.39 -0.65 -1.51
N ASN A 84 5.47 -0.33 -0.80
CA ASN A 84 5.63 -0.64 0.62
C ASN A 84 4.62 0.11 1.51
N THR A 85 4.17 1.29 1.09
CA THR A 85 3.23 2.12 1.87
C THR A 85 1.76 1.80 1.58
N VAL A 86 1.42 1.44 0.33
CA VAL A 86 0.02 1.29 -0.10
C VAL A 86 -0.23 -0.09 -0.71
N CYS A 87 0.52 -0.48 -1.74
CA CYS A 87 0.16 -1.63 -2.57
C CYS A 87 0.35 -2.97 -1.85
N GLN A 88 1.37 -3.08 -0.99
CA GLN A 88 1.69 -4.32 -0.28
C GLN A 88 0.55 -4.82 0.61
N ALA A 89 -0.32 -3.91 1.08
CA ALA A 89 -1.44 -4.22 1.96
C ALA A 89 -2.33 -5.32 1.36
N CYS A 90 -2.45 -5.37 0.03
CA CYS A 90 -3.17 -6.42 -0.67
C CYS A 90 -2.23 -7.37 -1.43
N HIS A 91 -1.19 -6.84 -2.08
CA HIS A 91 -0.38 -7.62 -3.03
C HIS A 91 0.71 -8.47 -2.40
N ALA A 92 1.11 -8.24 -1.15
CA ALA A 92 2.14 -9.08 -0.51
C ALA A 92 1.64 -10.51 -0.22
N ALA A 93 0.39 -10.63 0.24
CA ALA A 93 -0.23 -11.90 0.59
C ALA A 93 -1.36 -12.34 -0.37
N GLY A 94 -1.70 -11.51 -1.35
CA GLY A 94 -2.81 -11.77 -2.28
C GLY A 94 -4.19 -11.65 -1.62
N ILE A 95 -4.36 -10.66 -0.74
CA ILE A 95 -5.63 -10.44 -0.02
C ILE A 95 -6.76 -10.21 -1.02
N ALA A 96 -7.91 -10.84 -0.76
CA ALA A 96 -9.10 -10.75 -1.60
C ALA A 96 -8.86 -11.14 -3.08
N GLY A 97 -7.88 -11.99 -3.35
CA GLY A 97 -7.52 -12.43 -4.71
C GLY A 97 -6.67 -11.42 -5.48
N ALA A 98 -6.05 -10.46 -4.80
CA ALA A 98 -5.04 -9.60 -5.42
C ALA A 98 -3.89 -10.47 -5.98
N PRO A 99 -3.34 -10.15 -7.17
CA PRO A 99 -2.21 -10.88 -7.71
C PRO A 99 -0.99 -10.67 -6.81
N LYS A 100 -0.46 -11.76 -6.26
CA LYS A 100 0.65 -11.70 -5.32
C LYS A 100 1.93 -11.23 -6.01
N THR A 101 2.64 -10.27 -5.41
CA THR A 101 3.96 -9.82 -5.89
C THR A 101 4.94 -11.00 -5.91
N GLY A 102 5.73 -11.13 -6.96
CA GLY A 102 6.66 -12.26 -7.15
C GLY A 102 6.02 -13.57 -7.65
N ASP A 103 4.69 -13.67 -7.77
CA ASP A 103 4.03 -14.90 -8.23
C ASP A 103 3.95 -14.99 -9.76
N GLN A 104 5.00 -15.52 -10.38
CA GLN A 104 5.08 -15.68 -11.84
C GLN A 104 3.87 -16.43 -12.43
N THR A 105 3.26 -17.36 -11.70
CA THR A 105 2.12 -18.16 -12.20
C THR A 105 0.87 -17.30 -12.38
N VAL A 106 0.65 -16.34 -11.48
CA VAL A 106 -0.49 -15.41 -11.54
C VAL A 106 -0.21 -14.23 -12.48
N TRP A 107 1.05 -13.85 -12.66
CA TRP A 107 1.44 -12.72 -13.50
C TRP A 107 1.60 -13.05 -14.98
N GLY A 108 1.83 -14.31 -15.37
CA GLY A 108 2.03 -14.70 -16.77
C GLY A 108 0.98 -14.16 -17.74
N ALA A 109 -0.30 -14.52 -17.55
CA ALA A 109 -1.40 -14.04 -18.41
C ALA A 109 -1.66 -12.53 -18.32
N ARG A 110 -1.16 -11.87 -17.26
CA ARG A 110 -1.30 -10.42 -17.09
C ARG A 110 -0.26 -9.66 -17.90
N LEU A 111 0.97 -10.18 -17.94
CA LEU A 111 2.06 -9.64 -18.72
C LEU A 111 1.78 -9.70 -20.23
N GLU A 112 1.04 -10.72 -20.69
CA GLU A 112 0.60 -10.83 -22.09
C GLU A 112 -0.29 -9.66 -22.56
N LEU A 113 -0.97 -8.96 -21.63
CA LEU A 113 -1.79 -7.79 -21.93
C LEU A 113 -0.94 -6.53 -22.22
N GLY A 114 0.34 -6.55 -21.84
CA GLY A 114 1.24 -5.41 -21.92
C GLY A 114 1.11 -4.42 -20.76
N ASN A 115 2.20 -3.71 -20.48
CA ASN A 115 2.33 -2.85 -19.31
C ASN A 115 1.31 -1.70 -19.30
N ASP A 116 1.01 -1.09 -20.46
CA ASP A 116 0.04 0.01 -20.55
C ASP A 116 -1.35 -0.39 -20.05
N VAL A 117 -1.78 -1.62 -20.34
CA VAL A 117 -3.08 -2.15 -19.88
C VAL A 117 -3.06 -2.38 -18.37
N LEU A 118 -1.92 -2.82 -17.82
CA LEU A 118 -1.74 -2.96 -16.37
C LEU A 118 -1.79 -1.60 -15.69
N TYR A 119 -1.06 -0.60 -16.18
CA TYR A 119 -1.08 0.76 -15.65
C TYR A 119 -2.51 1.33 -15.64
N GLN A 120 -3.23 1.22 -16.77
CA GLN A 120 -4.60 1.71 -16.86
C GLN A 120 -5.56 0.97 -15.92
N SER A 121 -5.36 -0.34 -15.71
CA SER A 121 -6.17 -1.11 -14.75
C SER A 121 -5.97 -0.62 -13.31
N VAL A 122 -4.75 -0.22 -12.94
CA VAL A 122 -4.45 0.30 -11.60
C VAL A 122 -4.95 1.74 -11.46
N ILE A 123 -4.67 2.61 -12.44
CA ILE A 123 -5.08 4.02 -12.41
C ILE A 123 -6.60 4.14 -12.29
N LYS A 124 -7.36 3.39 -13.10
CA LYS A 124 -8.83 3.40 -13.08
C LYS A 124 -9.45 2.55 -11.97
N GLY A 125 -8.68 1.61 -11.42
CA GLY A 125 -9.19 0.57 -10.54
C GLY A 125 -9.78 -0.60 -11.33
N LYS A 126 -9.76 -1.79 -10.71
CA LYS A 126 -10.25 -3.03 -11.33
C LYS A 126 -10.71 -4.01 -10.27
N ASN A 127 -11.94 -4.52 -10.41
CA ASN A 127 -12.56 -5.42 -9.44
C ASN A 127 -12.56 -4.78 -8.03
N LEU A 128 -11.96 -5.46 -7.05
CA LEU A 128 -11.83 -4.99 -5.67
C LEU A 128 -10.63 -4.03 -5.47
N MET A 129 -9.79 -3.84 -6.49
CA MET A 129 -8.69 -2.87 -6.43
C MET A 129 -9.25 -1.47 -6.69
N PRO A 130 -9.20 -0.53 -5.72
CA PRO A 130 -9.65 0.83 -5.92
C PRO A 130 -8.80 1.57 -6.95
N ALA A 131 -9.33 2.68 -7.48
CA ALA A 131 -8.58 3.56 -8.37
C ALA A 131 -7.26 3.98 -7.71
N ARG A 132 -6.17 3.96 -8.51
CA ARG A 132 -4.79 4.22 -8.07
C ARG A 132 -4.33 3.33 -6.91
N GLY A 133 -4.93 2.14 -6.75
CA GLY A 133 -4.66 1.26 -5.61
C GLY A 133 -4.99 1.87 -4.24
N GLY A 134 -5.77 2.95 -4.19
CA GLY A 134 -6.10 3.68 -2.96
C GLY A 134 -5.14 4.84 -2.64
N ALA A 135 -4.08 5.03 -3.43
CA ALA A 135 -3.16 6.16 -3.29
C ALA A 135 -3.75 7.42 -3.94
N THR A 136 -4.63 8.13 -3.20
CA THR A 136 -5.37 9.30 -3.72
C THR A 136 -4.48 10.45 -4.18
N ASN A 137 -3.26 10.54 -3.62
CA ASN A 137 -2.33 11.65 -3.84
C ASN A 137 -1.15 11.28 -4.75
N ALA A 138 -1.03 10.00 -5.17
CA ALA A 138 0.03 9.56 -6.06
C ALA A 138 -0.23 10.04 -7.48
N SER A 139 0.79 10.46 -8.22
CA SER A 139 0.70 10.80 -9.65
C SER A 139 0.61 9.54 -10.53
N ASP A 140 0.23 9.67 -11.81
CA ASP A 140 0.13 8.50 -12.69
C ASP A 140 1.49 7.83 -12.86
N ASP A 141 2.56 8.62 -12.80
CA ASP A 141 3.93 8.14 -12.94
C ASP A 141 4.40 7.41 -11.67
N ASP A 142 3.99 7.86 -10.48
CA ASP A 142 4.24 7.10 -9.24
C ASP A 142 3.52 5.74 -9.27
N ILE A 143 2.30 5.71 -9.81
CA ILE A 143 1.53 4.47 -9.96
C ILE A 143 2.21 3.52 -10.95
N LYS A 144 2.69 4.02 -12.10
CA LYS A 144 3.45 3.22 -13.06
C LYS A 144 4.72 2.68 -12.44
N ALA A 145 5.49 3.52 -11.73
CA ALA A 145 6.70 3.11 -11.03
C ALA A 145 6.41 1.99 -10.02
N ALA A 146 5.31 2.06 -9.27
CA ALA A 146 4.93 1.00 -8.33
C ALA A 146 4.55 -0.31 -9.05
N VAL A 147 3.88 -0.23 -10.20
CA VAL A 147 3.61 -1.40 -11.04
C VAL A 147 4.92 -1.98 -11.55
N ASP A 148 5.83 -1.16 -12.05
CA ASP A 148 7.14 -1.60 -12.57
C ASP A 148 7.98 -2.26 -11.49
N PHE A 149 7.97 -1.72 -10.26
CA PHE A 149 8.57 -2.37 -9.10
C PHE A 149 7.98 -3.76 -8.88
N MET A 150 6.65 -3.91 -8.88
CA MET A 150 6.03 -5.23 -8.72
C MET A 150 6.41 -6.19 -9.85
N LEU A 151 6.52 -5.69 -11.09
CA LEU A 151 6.92 -6.51 -12.24
C LEU A 151 8.41 -6.91 -12.18
N SER A 152 9.28 -6.05 -11.65
CA SER A 152 10.72 -6.36 -11.51
C SER A 152 10.96 -7.50 -10.53
N THR A 153 10.08 -7.69 -9.53
CA THR A 153 10.15 -8.84 -8.61
C THR A 153 9.84 -10.20 -9.26
N LEU A 154 9.38 -10.21 -10.52
CA LEU A 154 9.06 -11.44 -11.26
C LEU A 154 10.26 -12.02 -12.01
N GLN A 155 11.39 -11.31 -12.06
CA GLN A 155 12.62 -11.72 -12.73
C GLN A 155 13.45 -12.67 -11.85
#